data_AF-A0A4Y9RDK9-F1
#
_entry.id   AF-A0A4Y9RDK9-F1
#
_cell.length_a   1.000
_cell.length_b   1.000
_cell.length_c   1.000
_cell.angle_alpha   90.00
_cell.angle_beta   90.00
_cell.angle_gamma   90.00
#
_symmetry.space_group_name_H-M   'P 1'
#
loop_
_entity.id
_entity.type
_entity.pdbx_description
1 polymer ?
#
loop_
_entity_poly.entity_id
_entity_poly.type
_entity_poly.pdbx_seq_one_letter_code
_entity_poly.pdbx_strand_id
1 'polypeptide(L)'
;METDYRRLRTNWESGSRDRDDALHLLFLAWMHWADPPVVTGLNDADADELWREIYAYFGGEEAQDAEFLYVASLMAGLFPWGLGNEKEWSSRAKRMEERYIHLKPDGFSPEFFEGRSDYGEYFAHHARVRAGR
;
A
#
# COMPACT_ATOMS: atom_id res chain seq x y z
N MET A 1 -6.50 10.66 8.64
CA MET A 1 -5.12 10.13 8.81
C MET A 1 -4.76 9.67 10.22
N GLU A 2 -4.37 10.50 11.20
CA GLU A 2 -3.90 10.02 12.54
C GLU A 2 -4.97 9.20 13.30
N THR A 3 -6.23 9.64 13.28
CA THR A 3 -7.36 8.91 13.90
C THR A 3 -7.63 7.58 13.22
N ASP A 4 -7.58 7.54 11.88
CA ASP A 4 -7.80 6.31 11.11
C ASP A 4 -6.68 5.31 11.37
N TYR A 5 -5.43 5.78 11.40
CA TYR A 5 -4.28 4.97 11.74
C TYR A 5 -4.44 4.27 13.09
N ARG A 6 -4.76 5.04 14.16
CA ARG A 6 -4.94 4.46 15.50
C ARG A 6 -6.03 3.40 15.53
N ARG A 7 -7.19 3.69 14.91
CA ARG A 7 -8.30 2.75 14.84
C ARG A 7 -7.91 1.46 14.11
N LEU A 8 -7.32 1.59 12.92
CA LEU A 8 -6.91 0.46 12.09
C LEU A 8 -5.81 -0.35 12.74
N ARG A 9 -4.82 0.30 13.36
CA ARG A 9 -3.78 -0.37 14.15
C ARG A 9 -4.36 -1.14 15.32
N THR A 10 -5.28 -0.55 16.10
CA THR A 10 -5.94 -1.28 17.19
C THR A 10 -6.71 -2.49 16.69
N ASN A 11 -7.44 -2.36 15.58
CA ASN A 11 -8.13 -3.49 14.94
C ASN A 11 -7.14 -4.58 14.52
N TRP A 12 -6.02 -4.19 13.94
CA TRP A 12 -4.95 -5.10 13.55
C TRP A 12 -4.31 -5.79 14.76
N GLU A 13 -3.99 -5.07 15.82
CA GLU A 13 -3.43 -5.65 17.05
C GLU A 13 -4.44 -6.57 17.77
N SER A 14 -5.75 -6.30 17.64
CA SER A 14 -6.81 -7.17 18.19
C SER A 14 -7.12 -8.40 17.34
N GLY A 15 -6.38 -8.64 16.25
CA GLY A 15 -6.57 -9.80 15.37
C GLY A 15 -7.66 -9.64 14.31
N SER A 16 -8.27 -8.45 14.16
CA SER A 16 -9.13 -8.19 13.02
C SER A 16 -8.26 -8.11 11.76
N ARG A 17 -8.55 -8.97 10.79
CA ARG A 17 -7.80 -9.07 9.52
C ARG A 17 -8.75 -8.85 8.35
N ASP A 18 -9.59 -7.83 8.47
CA ASP A 18 -10.36 -7.36 7.32
C ASP A 18 -9.41 -6.85 6.24
N ARG A 19 -9.67 -7.27 5.00
CA ARG A 19 -8.80 -7.04 3.85
C ARG A 19 -8.66 -5.55 3.53
N ASP A 20 -9.76 -4.81 3.56
CA ASP A 20 -9.78 -3.41 3.15
C ASP A 20 -9.16 -2.53 4.23
N ASP A 21 -9.43 -2.83 5.50
CA ASP A 21 -8.74 -2.21 6.62
C ASP A 21 -7.22 -2.48 6.57
N ALA A 22 -6.79 -3.69 6.18
CA ALA A 22 -5.37 -4.03 6.05
C ALA A 22 -4.69 -3.27 4.89
N LEU A 23 -5.34 -3.14 3.73
CA LEU A 23 -4.82 -2.34 2.61
C LEU A 23 -4.68 -0.87 3.00
N HIS A 24 -5.67 -0.33 3.70
CA HIS A 24 -5.62 1.04 4.18
C HIS A 24 -4.51 1.20 5.23
N LEU A 25 -4.36 0.28 6.18
CA LEU A 25 -3.30 0.33 7.17
C LEU A 25 -1.90 0.22 6.54
N LEU A 26 -1.73 -0.61 5.52
CA LEU A 26 -0.49 -0.71 4.73
C LEU A 26 -0.13 0.64 4.11
N PHE A 27 -1.11 1.33 3.51
CA PHE A 27 -0.92 2.67 2.96
C PHE A 27 -0.54 3.69 4.02
N LEU A 28 -1.18 3.68 5.18
CA LEU A 28 -0.85 4.61 6.27
C LEU A 28 0.55 4.36 6.83
N ALA A 29 0.97 3.09 6.96
CA ALA A 29 2.34 2.75 7.34
C ALA A 29 3.35 3.26 6.30
N TRP A 30 3.03 3.15 5.01
CA TRP A 30 3.87 3.63 3.93
C TRP A 30 3.96 5.16 3.84
N MET A 31 2.86 5.87 4.12
CA MET A 31 2.83 7.33 4.12
C MET A 31 3.84 7.96 5.09
N HIS A 32 4.33 7.21 6.07
CA HIS A 32 5.41 7.65 6.95
C HIS A 32 6.70 8.02 6.22
N TRP A 33 7.00 7.41 5.06
CA TRP A 33 8.16 7.81 4.25
C TRP A 33 7.89 9.02 3.35
N ALA A 34 6.62 9.37 3.14
CA ALA A 34 6.20 10.52 2.34
C ALA A 34 6.02 11.79 3.20
N ASP A 35 5.56 11.62 4.45
CA ASP A 35 5.22 12.71 5.37
C ASP A 35 6.04 12.66 6.68
N PRO A 36 6.40 13.83 7.25
CA PRO A 36 7.22 13.87 8.45
C PRO A 36 6.50 13.24 9.68
N PRO A 37 7.25 12.68 10.64
CA PRO A 37 6.71 12.05 11.86
C PRO A 37 5.68 12.89 12.64
N VAL A 38 5.85 14.21 12.66
CA VAL A 38 4.93 15.15 13.33
C VAL A 38 3.54 15.19 12.70
N VAL A 39 3.41 14.78 11.44
CA VAL A 39 2.14 14.69 10.70
C VAL A 39 1.55 13.28 10.79
N THR A 40 2.39 12.24 10.84
CA THR A 40 1.95 10.84 10.79
C THR A 40 1.79 10.19 12.17
N GLY A 41 2.42 10.73 13.20
CA GLY A 41 2.39 10.20 14.57
C GLY A 41 3.21 8.91 14.77
N LEU A 42 4.02 8.54 13.77
CA LEU A 42 4.85 7.34 13.78
C LEU A 42 6.33 7.66 13.91
N ASN A 43 7.10 6.73 14.48
CA ASN A 43 8.55 6.68 14.28
C ASN A 43 8.87 5.67 13.18
N ASP A 44 10.05 5.80 12.58
CA ASP A 44 10.48 5.03 11.42
C ASP A 44 10.44 3.51 11.64
N ALA A 45 10.76 3.04 12.85
CA ALA A 45 10.86 1.62 13.16
C ALA A 45 9.49 0.93 13.22
N ASP A 46 8.51 1.56 13.88
CA ASP A 46 7.16 1.03 14.03
C ASP A 46 6.43 0.97 12.66
N ALA A 47 6.71 1.93 11.78
CA ALA A 47 6.14 1.98 10.44
C ALA A 47 6.68 0.84 9.55
N ASP A 48 7.99 0.59 9.57
CA ASP A 48 8.61 -0.47 8.77
C ASP A 48 8.14 -1.87 9.20
N GLU A 49 8.12 -2.14 10.52
CA GLU A 49 7.66 -3.44 11.04
C GLU A 49 6.21 -3.71 10.65
N LEU A 50 5.33 -2.72 10.87
CA LEU A 50 3.91 -2.84 10.53
C LEU A 50 3.70 -3.04 9.02
N TRP A 51 4.41 -2.28 8.18
CA TRP A 51 4.30 -2.42 6.74
C TRP A 51 4.70 -3.83 6.28
N ARG A 52 5.81 -4.37 6.83
CA ARG A 52 6.28 -5.72 6.51
C ARG A 52 5.33 -6.80 6.97
N GLU A 53 4.74 -6.66 8.17
CA GLU A 53 3.74 -7.61 8.68
C GLU A 53 2.53 -7.69 7.75
N ILE A 54 1.97 -6.54 7.34
CA ILE A 54 0.81 -6.51 6.46
C ILE A 54 1.17 -6.99 5.06
N TYR A 55 2.33 -6.61 4.53
CA TYR A 55 2.84 -7.12 3.26
C TYR A 55 2.95 -8.65 3.26
N ALA A 56 3.48 -9.23 4.33
CA ALA A 56 3.58 -10.68 4.49
C ALA A 56 2.21 -11.35 4.62
N TYR A 57 1.26 -10.72 5.34
CA TYR A 57 -0.12 -11.20 5.46
C TYR A 57 -0.80 -11.40 4.10
N PHE A 58 -0.58 -10.49 3.15
CA PHE A 58 -1.10 -10.63 1.78
C PHE A 58 -0.33 -11.64 0.91
N GLY A 59 0.80 -12.18 1.38
CA GLY A 59 1.66 -13.09 0.62
C GLY A 59 2.78 -12.40 -0.17
N GLY A 60 3.00 -11.10 0.05
CA GLY A 60 4.05 -10.33 -0.58
C GLY A 60 4.01 -10.33 -2.11
N GLU A 61 5.16 -10.37 -2.77
CA GLU A 61 5.23 -10.30 -4.25
C GLU A 61 4.52 -11.46 -4.94
N GLU A 62 4.26 -12.54 -4.20
CA GLU A 62 3.57 -13.75 -4.66
C GLU A 62 2.07 -13.76 -4.36
N ALA A 63 1.51 -12.65 -3.89
CA ALA A 63 0.08 -12.52 -3.61
C ALA A 63 -0.80 -12.85 -4.82
N GLN A 64 -2.05 -13.24 -4.56
CA GLN A 64 -3.08 -13.44 -5.58
C GLN A 64 -4.10 -12.29 -5.62
N ASP A 65 -3.91 -11.32 -4.73
CA ASP A 65 -4.76 -10.13 -4.65
C ASP A 65 -4.23 -9.06 -5.60
N ALA A 66 -4.95 -8.82 -6.70
CA ALA A 66 -4.54 -7.87 -7.72
C ALA A 66 -4.49 -6.43 -7.21
N GLU A 67 -5.36 -6.04 -6.27
CA GLU A 67 -5.36 -4.67 -5.74
C GLU A 67 -4.17 -4.47 -4.81
N PHE A 68 -3.90 -5.44 -3.94
CA PHE A 68 -2.70 -5.41 -3.10
C PHE A 68 -1.43 -5.34 -3.96
N LEU A 69 -1.30 -6.17 -5.00
CA LEU A 69 -0.14 -6.12 -5.88
C LEU A 69 -0.03 -4.78 -6.61
N TYR A 70 -1.16 -4.22 -7.05
CA TYR A 70 -1.20 -2.90 -7.66
C TYR A 70 -0.71 -1.82 -6.69
N VAL A 71 -1.28 -1.74 -5.49
CA VAL A 71 -0.92 -0.68 -4.53
C VAL A 71 0.50 -0.87 -3.99
N ALA A 72 0.92 -2.11 -3.68
CA ALA A 72 2.27 -2.42 -3.20
C ALA A 72 3.33 -2.16 -4.28
N SER A 73 3.05 -2.48 -5.56
CA SER A 73 3.96 -2.14 -6.68
C SER A 73 4.16 -0.63 -6.79
N LEU A 74 3.09 0.15 -6.62
CA LEU A 74 3.15 1.61 -6.71
C LEU A 74 3.92 2.21 -5.52
N MET A 75 3.62 1.76 -4.30
CA MET A 75 4.34 2.16 -3.09
C MET A 75 5.84 1.86 -3.19
N ALA A 76 6.20 0.63 -3.58
CA ALA A 76 7.58 0.19 -3.71
C ALA A 76 8.31 0.86 -4.90
N GLY A 77 7.58 1.24 -5.95
CA GLY A 77 8.12 1.99 -7.07
C GLY A 77 8.40 3.46 -6.76
N LEU A 78 7.62 4.07 -5.85
CA LEU A 78 7.78 5.46 -5.44
C LEU A 78 8.84 5.66 -4.36
N PHE A 79 8.90 4.77 -3.36
CA PHE A 79 9.87 4.85 -2.25
C PHE A 79 10.65 3.53 -2.05
N PRO A 80 11.36 3.03 -3.08
CA PRO A 80 12.09 1.77 -2.97
C PRO A 80 13.18 1.78 -1.88
N TRP A 81 13.78 2.95 -1.58
CA TRP A 81 14.77 3.10 -0.53
C TRP A 81 14.19 3.00 0.89
N GLY A 82 12.90 3.34 1.07
CA GLY A 82 12.22 3.24 2.37
C GLY A 82 11.99 1.79 2.81
N LEU A 83 11.93 0.87 1.85
CA LEU A 83 11.65 -0.54 2.09
C LEU A 83 12.92 -1.39 2.26
N GLY A 84 14.11 -0.81 2.05
CA GLY A 84 15.40 -1.48 2.19
C GLY A 84 16.30 -1.28 0.97
N ASN A 85 16.83 -2.38 0.41
CA ASN A 85 17.70 -2.28 -0.77
C ASN A 85 16.92 -1.76 -1.98
N GLU A 86 17.26 -0.56 -2.43
CA GLU A 86 16.54 0.15 -3.49
C GLU A 86 16.46 -0.63 -4.81
N LYS A 87 17.55 -1.29 -5.22
CA LYS A 87 17.59 -2.07 -6.47
C LYS A 87 16.70 -3.30 -6.38
N GLU A 88 16.72 -3.98 -5.23
CA GLU A 88 15.88 -5.14 -4.97
C GLU A 88 14.39 -4.75 -4.98
N TRP A 89 14.02 -3.70 -4.26
CA TRP A 89 12.63 -3.26 -4.17
C TRP A 89 12.08 -2.65 -5.45
N SER A 90 12.93 -1.94 -6.21
CA SER A 90 12.57 -1.50 -7.57
C SER A 90 12.31 -2.69 -8.49
N SER A 91 13.07 -3.78 -8.35
CA SER A 91 12.87 -5.01 -9.11
C SER A 91 11.59 -5.74 -8.66
N ARG A 92 11.32 -5.79 -7.35
CA ARG A 92 10.06 -6.33 -6.80
C ARG A 92 8.84 -5.56 -7.29
N ALA A 93 8.90 -4.22 -7.29
CA ALA A 93 7.82 -3.37 -7.77
C ALA A 93 7.40 -3.75 -9.20
N LYS A 94 8.38 -3.95 -10.10
CA LYS A 94 8.12 -4.39 -11.48
C LYS A 94 7.47 -5.76 -11.56
N ARG A 95 7.92 -6.74 -10.76
CA ARG A 95 7.31 -8.08 -10.73
C ARG A 95 5.88 -8.05 -10.20
N MET A 96 5.62 -7.28 -9.15
CA MET A 96 4.27 -7.07 -8.63
C MET A 96 3.38 -6.37 -9.67
N GLU A 97 3.94 -5.41 -10.43
CA GLU A 97 3.25 -4.75 -11.54
C GLU A 97 2.85 -5.74 -12.64
N GLU A 98 3.81 -6.50 -13.16
CA GLU A 98 3.56 -7.55 -14.16
C GLU A 98 2.50 -8.55 -13.69
N ARG A 99 2.55 -8.93 -12.41
CA ARG A 99 1.60 -9.88 -11.82
C ARG A 99 0.20 -9.31 -11.67
N TYR A 100 0.03 -8.08 -11.19
CA TYR A 100 -1.32 -7.51 -11.10
C TYR A 100 -1.93 -7.33 -12.50
N ILE A 101 -1.12 -6.96 -13.50
CA ILE A 101 -1.58 -6.85 -14.89
C ILE A 101 -2.07 -8.20 -15.39
N HIS A 102 -1.35 -9.29 -15.07
CA HIS A 102 -1.79 -10.64 -15.42
C HIS A 102 -3.12 -11.01 -14.75
N LEU A 103 -3.28 -10.69 -13.45
CA LEU A 103 -4.49 -11.03 -12.68
C LEU A 103 -5.69 -10.13 -13.03
N LYS A 104 -5.45 -8.88 -13.41
CA LYS A 104 -6.46 -7.89 -13.78
C LYS A 104 -5.99 -7.08 -15.00
N PRO A 105 -6.13 -7.63 -16.22
CA PRO A 105 -5.61 -7.01 -17.44
C PRO A 105 -6.21 -5.63 -17.76
N ASP A 106 -7.48 -5.43 -17.40
CA ASP A 106 -8.17 -4.14 -17.58
C ASP A 106 -7.72 -3.07 -16.56
N GLY A 107 -6.81 -3.42 -15.65
CA GLY A 107 -6.33 -2.52 -14.60
C GLY A 107 -7.42 -2.14 -13.61
N PHE A 108 -7.22 -1.02 -12.91
CA PHE A 108 -8.19 -0.47 -11.97
C PHE A 108 -8.67 0.88 -12.48
N SER A 109 -10.00 1.06 -12.50
CA SER A 109 -10.59 2.36 -12.81
C SER A 109 -10.51 3.26 -11.56
N PRO A 110 -10.56 4.59 -11.73
CA PRO A 110 -10.60 5.51 -10.59
C PRO A 110 -11.77 5.24 -9.65
N GLU A 111 -12.95 4.94 -10.21
CA GLU A 111 -14.21 4.70 -9.49
C GLU A 111 -14.14 3.46 -8.59
N PHE A 112 -13.22 2.53 -8.86
CA PHE A 112 -12.96 1.39 -7.99
C PHE A 112 -12.40 1.82 -6.61
N PHE A 113 -11.69 2.94 -6.55
CA PHE A 113 -11.06 3.43 -5.33
C PHE A 113 -11.81 4.58 -4.66
N GLU A 114 -12.60 5.35 -5.42
CA GLU A 114 -13.32 6.53 -4.92
C GLU A 114 -14.19 6.22 -3.69
N GLY A 115 -14.18 7.13 -2.71
CA GLY A 115 -14.94 6.98 -1.46
C GLY A 115 -14.33 6.03 -0.43
N ARG A 116 -13.19 5.39 -0.72
CA ARG A 116 -12.48 4.49 0.22
C ARG A 116 -11.41 5.23 1.03
N SER A 117 -11.78 6.38 1.62
CA SER A 117 -10.93 7.25 2.45
C SER A 117 -9.70 7.82 1.72
N ASP A 118 -8.71 8.35 2.45
CA ASP A 118 -7.47 8.91 1.88
C ASP A 118 -6.72 7.88 1.01
N TYR A 119 -6.75 6.60 1.41
CA TYR A 119 -6.28 5.47 0.59
C TYR A 119 -6.93 5.47 -0.79
N GLY A 120 -8.26 5.50 -0.82
CA GLY A 120 -9.05 5.49 -2.04
C GLY A 120 -8.76 6.69 -2.94
N GLU A 121 -8.75 7.89 -2.37
CA GLU A 121 -8.47 9.11 -3.13
C GLU A 121 -7.06 9.10 -3.75
N TYR A 122 -6.07 8.60 -3.00
CA TYR A 122 -4.69 8.48 -3.49
C TYR A 122 -4.59 7.53 -4.69
N PHE A 123 -5.13 6.32 -4.57
CA PHE A 123 -5.04 5.32 -5.65
C PHE A 123 -5.98 5.62 -6.81
N ALA A 124 -7.12 6.29 -6.58
CA ALA A 124 -7.97 6.83 -7.65
C ALA A 124 -7.19 7.83 -8.52
N HIS A 125 -6.39 8.72 -7.91
CA HIS A 125 -5.54 9.65 -8.66
C HIS A 125 -4.52 8.92 -9.55
N HIS A 126 -3.80 7.94 -9.00
CA HIS A 126 -2.84 7.14 -9.78
C HIS A 126 -3.49 6.32 -10.89
N ALA A 127 -4.69 5.78 -10.65
CA ALA A 127 -5.47 5.09 -11.67
C ALA A 127 -5.83 6.03 -12.84
N ARG A 128 -6.22 7.28 -12.57
CA ARG A 128 -6.49 8.30 -13.62
C ARG A 128 -5.24 8.59 -14.46
N VAL A 129 -4.10 8.79 -13.81
CA VAL A 129 -2.84 9.12 -14.50
C VAL A 129 -2.38 7.98 -15.41
N ARG A 130 -2.57 6.72 -14.97
CA ARG A 130 -2.25 5.54 -15.81
C ARG A 130 -3.23 5.37 -16.98
N ALA A 131 -4.54 5.59 -16.78
CA ALA A 131 -5.54 5.47 -17.85
C ALA A 131 -5.37 6.54 -18.96
N GLY A 132 -4.74 7.67 -18.65
CA GLY A 132 -4.43 8.72 -19.63
C GLY A 132 -3.16 8.51 -20.45
N ARG A 133 -2.43 7.40 -20.26
CA ARG A 133 -1.23 7.02 -21.03
C ARG A 133 -1.55 5.93 -22.04
#